data_AF-A0A815KHM1-F1
#
_entry.id   AF-A0A815KHM1-F1
#
_cell.length_a   1.000
_cell.length_b   1.000
_cell.length_c   1.000
_cell.angle_alpha   90.00
_cell.angle_beta   90.00
_cell.angle_gamma   90.00
#
_symmetry.space_group_name_H-M   'P 1'
#
loop_
_entity.id
_entity.type
_entity.pdbx_description
1 polymer ?
#
loop_
_entity_poly.entity_id
_entity_poly.type
_entity_poly.pdbx_seq_one_letter_code
_entity_poly.pdbx_strand_id
1 'polypeptide(L)'
;MFFEFFNDDVGGSTTLSTNIWTHVACVYDISTNTKMIYLNGVLDGSTTTGSSYQGTTGSMYIGEIASGGSVNPLSGYIDQVTISNRAKTACEILNDVTLVSYFSFDNVTTDSGPNTLSSYITLQSNSGVSFVTGRVGQALILSRTNAFFQTCGYYWFGHNNRAFSFALWIYPISVAGTILHLSSDRSGSGSWCLPKLGFSSNGSIVAQSWSGSCVVSVVGPQIPTNNWTHIVQTWSSTSQRSKQANFM
;
A
#
# COMPACT_ATOMS: atom_id res chain seq x y z
N MET A 1 8.13 17.27 15.07
CA MET A 1 6.87 17.88 14.56
C MET A 1 5.96 18.18 15.73
N PHE A 2 5.06 19.17 15.65
CA PHE A 2 4.13 19.51 16.72
C PHE A 2 2.71 19.77 16.20
N PHE A 3 1.72 19.59 17.06
CA PHE A 3 0.31 19.93 16.83
C PHE A 3 -0.17 20.78 18.02
N GLU A 4 -0.49 22.04 17.73
CA GLU A 4 -0.52 23.15 18.69
C GLU A 4 -1.94 23.61 19.02
N PHE A 5 -2.28 23.77 20.31
CA PHE A 5 -3.46 24.49 20.80
C PHE A 5 -3.05 25.59 21.80
N PHE A 6 -2.10 26.44 21.42
CA PHE A 6 -1.62 27.58 22.21
C PHE A 6 -1.15 27.19 23.63
N ASN A 7 0.13 26.84 23.77
CA ASN A 7 0.78 26.35 25.00
C ASN A 7 0.26 25.00 25.53
N ASP A 8 -0.67 24.36 24.82
CA ASP A 8 -1.04 22.97 25.01
C ASP A 8 -0.76 22.25 23.70
N ASP A 9 0.43 21.66 23.59
CA ASP A 9 0.96 21.12 22.35
C ASP A 9 1.22 19.63 22.52
N VAL A 10 1.13 18.88 21.43
CA VAL A 10 1.70 17.54 21.36
C VAL A 10 2.86 17.55 20.38
N GLY A 11 4.01 17.06 20.84
CA GLY A 11 5.17 16.79 20.01
C GLY A 11 5.17 15.34 19.53
N GLY A 12 5.57 15.14 18.28
CA GLY A 12 5.98 13.84 17.77
C GLY A 12 7.42 13.53 18.16
N SER A 13 7.73 12.26 18.40
CA SER A 13 9.08 11.81 18.82
C SER A 13 10.04 11.57 17.64
N THR A 14 9.51 11.42 16.42
CA THR A 14 10.29 11.09 15.23
C THR A 14 10.95 12.33 14.63
N THR A 15 12.27 12.24 14.42
CA THR A 15 13.01 13.23 13.63
C THR A 15 12.77 12.99 12.14
N LEU A 16 12.22 14.00 11.45
CA LEU A 16 12.00 13.93 10.01
C LEU A 16 13.30 14.20 9.25
N SER A 17 13.51 13.44 8.18
CA SER A 17 14.63 13.66 7.25
C SER A 17 14.19 14.59 6.13
N THR A 18 15.10 15.46 5.67
CA THR A 18 14.85 16.34 4.53
C THR A 18 14.75 15.55 3.22
N ASN A 19 14.02 16.08 2.25
CA ASN A 19 13.81 15.47 0.91
C ASN A 19 13.15 14.08 0.93
N ILE A 20 12.40 13.74 1.99
CA ILE A 20 11.61 12.51 2.06
C ILE A 20 10.14 12.88 2.27
N TRP A 21 9.27 12.38 1.38
CA TRP A 21 7.83 12.49 1.55
C TRP A 21 7.43 11.79 2.85
N THR A 22 6.74 12.53 3.72
CA THR A 22 6.19 12.00 4.96
C THR A 22 4.71 12.30 4.96
N HIS A 23 3.88 11.27 5.08
CA HIS A 23 2.47 11.48 5.36
C HIS A 23 2.33 11.89 6.82
N VAL A 24 1.62 12.98 7.07
CA VAL A 24 1.39 13.53 8.40
C VAL A 24 -0.12 13.59 8.62
N ALA A 25 -0.58 13.06 9.74
CA ALA A 25 -1.94 13.29 10.20
C ALA A 25 -1.97 13.75 11.65
N CYS A 26 -2.74 14.79 11.91
CA CYS A 26 -3.05 15.26 13.25
C CYS A 26 -4.52 14.97 13.53
N VAL A 27 -4.81 14.32 14.65
CA VAL A 27 -6.17 13.96 15.05
C VAL A 27 -6.44 14.60 16.41
N TYR A 28 -7.57 15.29 16.52
CA TYR A 28 -8.10 15.75 17.79
C TYR A 28 -9.47 15.10 18.03
N ASP A 29 -9.57 14.33 19.10
CA ASP A 29 -10.82 13.74 19.57
C ASP A 29 -11.33 14.53 20.78
N ILE A 30 -12.40 15.30 20.57
CA ILE A 30 -13.02 16.12 21.62
C ILE A 30 -13.72 15.28 22.70
N SER A 31 -14.17 14.06 22.38
CA SER A 31 -14.87 13.21 23.34
C SER A 31 -13.94 12.70 24.44
N THR A 32 -12.66 12.53 24.11
CA THR A 32 -11.61 12.11 25.04
C THR A 32 -10.61 13.23 25.35
N ASN A 33 -10.77 14.42 24.73
CA ASN A 33 -9.80 15.51 24.73
C ASN A 33 -8.39 15.04 24.34
N THR A 34 -8.26 14.16 23.35
CA THR A 34 -6.96 13.58 22.97
C THR A 34 -6.47 14.16 21.65
N LYS A 35 -5.23 14.66 21.63
CA LYS A 35 -4.50 15.01 20.40
C LYS A 35 -3.53 13.90 20.06
N MET A 36 -3.44 13.57 18.79
CA MET A 36 -2.54 12.54 18.27
C MET A 36 -1.86 13.05 17.00
N ILE A 37 -0.58 12.73 16.86
CA ILE A 37 0.19 12.90 15.63
C ILE A 37 0.51 11.52 15.09
N TYR A 38 0.26 11.31 13.81
CA TYR A 38 0.65 10.13 13.07
C TYR A 38 1.61 10.51 11.96
N LEU A 39 2.68 9.73 11.82
CA LEU A 39 3.61 9.82 10.70
C LEU A 39 3.54 8.50 9.93
N ASN A 40 3.35 8.59 8.61
CA ASN A 40 3.23 7.43 7.72
C ASN A 40 2.23 6.38 8.23
N GLY A 41 1.12 6.84 8.83
CA GLY A 41 0.06 5.98 9.33
C GLY A 41 0.28 5.43 10.74
N VAL A 42 1.40 5.75 11.40
CA VAL A 42 1.78 5.24 12.73
C VAL A 42 1.76 6.36 13.76
N LEU A 43 1.21 6.09 14.95
CA LEU A 43 1.16 7.07 16.05
C LEU A 43 2.59 7.46 16.50
N ASP A 44 2.90 8.74 16.45
CA ASP A 44 4.21 9.32 16.80
C ASP A 44 4.17 10.17 18.09
N GLY A 45 3.01 10.71 18.43
CA GLY A 45 2.81 11.48 19.66
C GLY A 45 1.35 11.52 20.06
N SER A 46 1.07 11.50 21.35
CA SER A 46 -0.28 11.63 21.89
C SER A 46 -0.28 12.34 23.24
N THR A 47 -1.28 13.17 23.48
CA THR A 47 -1.54 13.77 24.80
C THR A 47 -3.02 14.00 25.01
N THR A 48 -3.44 14.01 26.26
CA THR A 48 -4.78 14.44 26.66
C THR A 48 -4.72 15.90 27.08
N THR A 49 -5.51 16.75 26.44
CA THR A 49 -5.61 18.18 26.74
C THR A 49 -6.45 18.42 27.99
N GLY A 50 -6.08 19.45 28.75
CA GLY A 50 -6.84 19.84 29.95
C GLY A 50 -8.17 20.53 29.62
N SER A 51 -8.31 21.03 28.39
CA SER A 51 -9.53 21.67 27.89
C SER A 51 -9.69 21.44 26.40
N SER A 52 -10.91 21.66 25.90
CA SER A 52 -11.19 21.55 24.47
C SER A 52 -10.75 22.79 23.70
N TYR A 53 -10.44 22.64 22.41
CA TYR A 53 -10.15 23.76 21.54
C TYR A 53 -11.31 24.75 21.50
N GLN A 54 -11.03 26.04 21.74
CA GLN A 54 -12.06 27.11 21.86
C GLN A 54 -12.19 27.95 20.59
N GLY A 55 -11.38 27.69 19.56
CA GLY A 55 -11.48 28.41 18.29
C GLY A 55 -12.82 28.13 17.60
N THR A 56 -13.35 29.13 16.91
CA THR A 56 -14.64 29.07 16.21
C THR A 56 -14.43 29.06 14.70
N THR A 57 -14.70 30.17 14.03
CA THR A 57 -14.50 30.33 12.58
C THR A 57 -13.20 31.05 12.29
N GLY A 58 -12.47 30.63 11.26
CA GLY A 58 -11.23 31.28 10.85
C GLY A 58 -10.83 30.92 9.43
N SER A 59 -9.87 31.67 8.90
CA SER A 59 -9.20 31.33 7.64
C SER A 59 -8.03 30.38 7.92
N MET A 60 -7.84 29.39 7.06
CA MET A 60 -6.68 28.48 7.14
C MET A 60 -5.55 29.01 6.26
N TYR A 61 -4.35 29.07 6.82
CA TYR A 61 -3.11 29.35 6.09
C TYR A 61 -2.30 28.06 6.00
N ILE A 62 -1.71 27.78 4.83
CA ILE A 62 -0.90 26.59 4.58
C ILE A 62 0.50 27.03 4.21
N GLY A 63 1.50 26.50 4.92
CA GLY A 63 2.91 26.81 4.68
C GLY A 63 3.44 28.05 5.40
N GLU A 64 2.62 28.78 6.16
CA GLU A 64 3.06 29.96 6.90
C GLU A 64 2.06 30.33 8.02
N ILE A 65 2.53 31.07 9.03
CA ILE A 65 1.68 31.76 10.02
C ILE A 65 1.53 33.25 9.64
N ALA A 66 0.29 33.74 9.52
CA ALA A 66 0.01 35.11 9.08
C ALA A 66 -0.02 36.16 10.22
N SER A 67 0.37 35.81 11.44
CA SER A 67 0.30 36.71 12.60
C SER A 67 1.58 37.54 12.79
N GLY A 68 1.49 38.86 12.60
CA GLY A 68 2.37 39.86 13.23
C GLY A 68 3.85 39.90 12.83
N GLY A 69 4.27 39.13 11.83
CA GLY A 69 5.65 39.08 11.33
C GLY A 69 6.11 37.63 11.18
N SER A 70 6.17 37.15 9.94
CA SER A 70 6.53 35.78 9.59
C SER A 70 7.90 35.41 10.13
N VAL A 71 7.99 34.41 11.01
CA VAL A 71 9.30 33.96 11.52
C VAL A 71 9.80 32.70 10.83
N ASN A 72 8.96 31.80 10.28
CA ASN A 72 9.45 30.55 9.64
C ASN A 72 8.44 29.96 8.63
N PRO A 73 8.37 30.43 7.36
CA PRO A 73 7.56 29.77 6.34
C PRO A 73 8.13 28.39 5.98
N LEU A 74 7.27 27.47 5.55
CA LEU A 74 7.68 26.19 5.00
C LEU A 74 8.44 26.42 3.69
N SER A 75 9.68 25.95 3.64
CA SER A 75 10.44 25.79 2.40
C SER A 75 10.38 24.33 1.96
N GLY A 76 9.36 23.96 1.18
CA GLY A 76 9.16 22.57 0.75
C GLY A 76 7.91 22.36 -0.11
N TYR A 77 7.52 21.10 -0.27
CA TYR A 77 6.36 20.68 -1.05
C TYR A 77 5.25 20.18 -0.12
N ILE A 78 4.00 20.50 -0.46
CA ILE A 78 2.79 20.00 0.19
C ILE A 78 1.93 19.38 -0.92
N ASP A 79 1.36 18.21 -0.64
CA ASP A 79 0.39 17.56 -1.51
C ASP A 79 -0.69 16.87 -0.65
N GLN A 80 -1.87 16.62 -1.24
CA GLN A 80 -2.98 15.84 -0.65
C GLN A 80 -3.53 16.33 0.71
N VAL A 81 -3.67 17.64 0.91
CA VAL A 81 -4.27 18.19 2.14
C VAL A 81 -5.74 17.81 2.26
N THR A 82 -6.10 17.11 3.34
CA THR A 82 -7.47 16.67 3.63
C THR A 82 -7.90 17.13 5.03
N ILE A 83 -9.14 17.60 5.17
CA ILE A 83 -9.74 18.01 6.44
C ILE A 83 -11.01 17.20 6.68
N SER A 84 -11.15 16.65 7.89
CA SER A 84 -12.31 15.86 8.33
C SER A 84 -13.03 16.56 9.47
N ASN A 85 -14.35 16.46 9.51
CA ASN A 85 -15.19 17.00 10.59
C ASN A 85 -15.33 16.06 11.81
N ARG A 86 -14.57 14.95 11.81
CA ARG A 86 -14.49 14.01 12.94
C ARG A 86 -13.06 13.50 13.12
N ALA A 87 -12.78 13.02 14.33
CA ALA A 87 -11.60 12.22 14.60
C ALA A 87 -11.61 10.94 13.74
N LYS A 88 -10.50 10.69 13.04
CA LYS A 88 -10.26 9.45 12.32
C LYS A 88 -9.58 8.45 13.24
N THR A 89 -9.93 7.17 13.11
CA THR A 89 -9.27 6.08 13.83
C THR A 89 -7.87 5.83 13.26
N ALA A 90 -6.99 5.18 14.03
CA ALA A 90 -5.67 4.80 13.56
C ALA A 90 -5.71 3.96 12.25
N CYS A 91 -6.73 3.11 12.07
CA CYS A 91 -6.91 2.34 10.84
C CYS A 91 -7.28 3.22 9.64
N GLU A 92 -8.09 4.26 9.84
CA GLU A 92 -8.45 5.21 8.79
C GLU A 92 -7.25 6.07 8.40
N ILE A 93 -6.46 6.51 9.38
CA ILE A 93 -5.21 7.23 9.13
C ILE A 93 -4.21 6.35 8.40
N LEU A 94 -4.10 5.07 8.75
CA LEU A 94 -3.25 4.12 8.02
C LEU A 94 -3.73 3.94 6.57
N ASN A 95 -5.04 3.85 6.34
CA ASN A 95 -5.63 3.74 5.01
C ASN A 95 -5.36 4.97 4.14
N ASP A 96 -5.40 6.17 4.70
CA ASP A 96 -5.06 7.41 4.00
C ASP A 96 -3.62 7.34 3.43
N VAL A 97 -2.75 6.49 3.99
CA VAL A 97 -1.37 6.26 3.51
C VAL A 97 -1.26 5.05 2.56
N THR A 98 -2.24 4.13 2.53
CA THR A 98 -2.07 2.80 1.89
C THR A 98 -2.92 2.59 0.62
N LEU A 99 -2.48 3.16 -0.51
CA LEU A 99 -2.35 2.35 -1.72
C LEU A 99 -1.01 1.61 -1.57
N VAL A 100 -1.03 0.29 -1.38
CA VAL A 100 0.21 -0.48 -1.09
C VAL A 100 1.18 -0.42 -2.27
N SER A 101 0.67 -0.63 -3.49
CA SER A 101 1.36 -0.34 -4.75
C SER A 101 0.36 -0.41 -5.90
N TYR A 102 0.69 0.23 -7.01
CA TYR A 102 -0.04 0.17 -8.28
C TYR A 102 0.96 0.20 -9.43
N PHE A 103 1.02 -0.85 -10.24
CA PHE A 103 1.82 -0.87 -11.46
C PHE A 103 0.89 -0.84 -12.66
N SER A 104 0.88 0.27 -13.40
CA SER A 104 0.10 0.39 -14.63
C SER A 104 0.69 -0.45 -15.76
N PHE A 105 2.02 -0.59 -15.78
CA PHE A 105 2.80 -1.14 -16.90
C PHE A 105 2.63 -0.36 -18.22
N ASP A 106 2.28 0.93 -18.13
CA ASP A 106 2.21 1.88 -19.24
C ASP A 106 3.58 2.49 -19.54
N ASN A 107 4.47 1.68 -20.12
CA ASN A 107 5.87 2.02 -20.41
C ASN A 107 6.71 2.41 -19.17
N VAL A 108 6.19 2.14 -17.98
CA VAL A 108 6.83 2.38 -16.70
C VAL A 108 6.71 1.13 -15.85
N THR A 109 7.74 0.87 -15.05
CA THR A 109 7.79 -0.30 -14.17
C THR A 109 7.88 0.07 -12.70
N THR A 110 7.98 1.37 -12.42
CA THR A 110 7.89 1.94 -11.07
C THR A 110 6.44 1.94 -10.60
N ASP A 111 6.26 1.84 -9.29
CA ASP A 111 4.96 2.05 -8.65
C ASP A 111 4.40 3.42 -9.02
N SER A 112 3.23 3.41 -9.63
CA SER A 112 2.42 4.58 -10.01
C SER A 112 1.51 5.03 -8.86
N GLY A 113 1.54 4.33 -7.72
CA GLY A 113 0.97 4.76 -6.46
C GLY A 113 1.91 5.65 -5.62
N PRO A 114 1.48 6.07 -4.42
CA PRO A 114 2.20 7.05 -3.60
C PRO A 114 3.53 6.54 -3.02
N ASN A 115 3.78 5.23 -3.05
CA ASN A 115 4.96 4.64 -2.41
C ASN A 115 6.19 4.62 -3.32
N THR A 116 6.06 4.90 -4.63
CA THR A 116 7.17 4.98 -5.60
C THR A 116 8.14 3.78 -5.54
N LEU A 117 7.65 2.59 -5.16
CA LEU A 117 8.45 1.38 -5.06
C LEU A 117 9.20 1.13 -6.37
N SER A 118 10.53 1.10 -6.26
CA SER A 118 11.40 0.79 -7.38
C SER A 118 11.25 -0.68 -7.74
N SER A 119 10.98 -0.95 -9.01
CA SER A 119 11.08 -2.31 -9.53
C SER A 119 12.55 -2.71 -9.65
N TYR A 120 12.91 -3.84 -9.06
CA TYR A 120 14.16 -4.49 -9.39
C TYR A 120 13.90 -5.39 -10.59
N ILE A 121 13.72 -4.79 -11.77
CA ILE A 121 13.70 -5.60 -12.99
C ILE A 121 15.12 -5.71 -13.49
N THR A 122 15.56 -6.94 -13.71
CA THR A 122 16.40 -7.24 -14.86
C THR A 122 15.57 -7.02 -16.14
N LEU A 123 15.33 -5.76 -16.54
CA LEU A 123 15.17 -5.42 -17.96
C LEU A 123 16.56 -5.56 -18.62
N GLN A 124 17.19 -6.70 -18.39
CA GLN A 124 18.37 -7.09 -19.12
C GLN A 124 17.89 -7.49 -20.50
N SER A 125 18.57 -7.00 -21.53
CA SER A 125 18.47 -7.56 -22.87
C SER A 125 18.43 -9.09 -22.76
N ASN A 126 17.35 -9.72 -23.25
CA ASN A 126 17.11 -11.17 -23.24
C ASN A 126 16.39 -11.80 -22.01
N SER A 127 15.81 -11.01 -21.10
CA SER A 127 15.05 -11.54 -19.93
C SER A 127 13.65 -12.10 -20.25
N GLY A 128 13.14 -11.91 -21.48
CA GLY A 128 11.80 -12.37 -21.86
C GLY A 128 10.66 -11.50 -21.33
N VAL A 129 10.97 -10.34 -20.77
CA VAL A 129 10.02 -9.34 -20.25
C VAL A 129 9.94 -8.15 -21.21
N SER A 130 8.75 -7.76 -21.64
CA SER A 130 8.55 -6.57 -22.48
C SER A 130 7.16 -5.94 -22.29
N PHE A 131 6.98 -4.72 -22.78
CA PHE A 131 5.66 -4.09 -22.87
C PHE A 131 4.95 -4.48 -24.17
N VAL A 132 3.67 -4.78 -24.07
CA VAL A 132 2.76 -5.06 -25.19
C VAL A 132 1.44 -4.32 -24.98
N THR A 133 0.52 -4.34 -25.94
CA THR A 133 -0.83 -3.82 -25.74
C THR A 133 -1.54 -4.59 -24.62
N GLY A 134 -2.04 -3.87 -23.62
CA GLY A 134 -2.71 -4.43 -22.45
C GLY A 134 -4.23 -4.42 -22.56
N ARG A 135 -4.91 -4.83 -21.48
CA ARG A 135 -6.37 -4.67 -21.34
C ARG A 135 -6.78 -3.20 -21.36
N VAL A 136 -5.94 -2.37 -20.74
CA VAL A 136 -5.94 -0.91 -20.71
C VAL A 136 -4.50 -0.50 -20.94
N GLY A 137 -4.25 0.43 -21.88
CA GLY A 137 -2.90 0.89 -22.20
C GLY A 137 -1.97 -0.25 -22.60
N GLN A 138 -0.88 -0.42 -21.87
CA GLN A 138 0.10 -1.50 -22.05
C GLN A 138 0.04 -2.53 -20.92
N ALA A 139 0.63 -3.69 -21.17
CA ALA A 139 0.81 -4.74 -20.19
C ALA A 139 2.22 -5.31 -20.27
N LEU A 140 2.64 -5.95 -19.19
CA LEU A 140 3.88 -6.69 -19.15
C LEU A 140 3.65 -8.11 -19.68
N ILE A 141 4.37 -8.51 -20.74
CA ILE A 141 4.41 -9.90 -21.18
C ILE A 141 5.63 -10.61 -20.58
N LEU A 142 5.41 -11.83 -20.07
CA LEU A 142 6.43 -12.74 -19.54
C LEU A 142 6.54 -13.95 -20.48
N SER A 143 7.42 -13.86 -21.48
CA SER A 143 7.42 -14.74 -22.67
C SER A 143 8.32 -15.97 -22.57
N ARG A 144 9.08 -16.13 -21.47
CA ARG A 144 10.07 -17.20 -21.30
C ARG A 144 10.02 -17.77 -19.89
N THR A 145 10.57 -18.97 -19.69
CA THR A 145 10.54 -19.71 -18.42
C THR A 145 11.10 -18.95 -17.22
N ASN A 146 12.05 -18.03 -17.42
CA ASN A 146 12.65 -17.22 -16.36
C ASN A 146 12.27 -15.73 -16.45
N ALA A 147 11.19 -15.39 -17.17
CA ALA A 147 10.71 -14.02 -17.26
C ALA A 147 9.91 -13.67 -16.00
N PHE A 148 10.40 -12.71 -15.20
CA PHE A 148 9.71 -12.26 -14.00
C PHE A 148 9.83 -10.74 -13.83
N PHE A 149 8.83 -10.17 -13.17
CA PHE A 149 8.87 -8.83 -12.61
C PHE A 149 9.10 -8.94 -11.11
N GLN A 150 10.13 -8.27 -10.60
CA GLN A 150 10.40 -8.23 -9.16
C GLN A 150 10.31 -6.81 -8.64
N THR A 151 9.64 -6.70 -7.50
CA THR A 151 9.52 -5.49 -6.70
C THR A 151 9.71 -5.92 -5.24
N CYS A 152 10.29 -5.03 -4.43
CA CYS A 152 10.54 -5.30 -3.01
C CYS A 152 9.92 -4.18 -2.15
N GLY A 153 9.96 -4.35 -0.82
CA GLY A 153 9.37 -3.39 0.12
C GLY A 153 7.97 -3.76 0.63
N TYR A 154 7.47 -4.95 0.30
CA TYR A 154 6.16 -5.45 0.74
C TYR A 154 6.18 -6.03 2.16
N TYR A 155 6.59 -5.21 3.14
CA TYR A 155 6.73 -5.64 4.53
C TYR A 155 5.42 -6.18 5.12
N TRP A 156 4.26 -5.73 4.67
CA TRP A 156 2.98 -6.15 5.28
C TRP A 156 2.27 -7.30 4.56
N PHE A 157 2.50 -7.45 3.25
CA PHE A 157 1.79 -8.40 2.40
C PHE A 157 2.19 -9.86 2.65
N GLY A 158 3.39 -10.08 3.20
CA GLY A 158 3.93 -11.41 3.56
C GLY A 158 3.59 -11.88 4.97
N HIS A 159 2.97 -11.07 5.83
CA HIS A 159 2.76 -11.43 7.24
C HIS A 159 1.53 -12.31 7.47
N ASN A 160 1.68 -13.24 8.41
CA ASN A 160 0.68 -14.25 8.80
C ASN A 160 -0.56 -13.70 9.51
N ASN A 161 -0.43 -12.55 10.19
CA ASN A 161 -1.48 -11.98 11.02
C ASN A 161 -2.11 -10.71 10.44
N ARG A 162 -1.98 -10.47 9.13
CA ARG A 162 -2.53 -9.27 8.49
C ARG A 162 -3.47 -9.59 7.35
N ALA A 163 -4.59 -8.86 7.32
CA ALA A 163 -5.49 -8.84 6.19
C ALA A 163 -4.83 -8.12 5.01
N PHE A 164 -5.15 -8.56 3.79
CA PHE A 164 -4.70 -7.91 2.56
C PHE A 164 -5.73 -8.13 1.46
N SER A 165 -5.69 -7.28 0.44
CA SER A 165 -6.34 -7.56 -0.84
C SER A 165 -5.41 -7.20 -1.98
N PHE A 166 -5.54 -7.89 -3.09
CA PHE A 166 -4.92 -7.49 -4.35
C PHE A 166 -5.85 -7.86 -5.51
N ALA A 167 -5.69 -7.14 -6.61
CA ALA A 167 -6.44 -7.36 -7.83
C ALA A 167 -5.54 -7.17 -9.04
N LEU A 168 -5.81 -7.90 -10.11
CA LEU A 168 -5.09 -7.79 -11.37
C LEU A 168 -5.93 -8.28 -12.54
N TRP A 169 -5.59 -7.81 -13.73
CA TRP A 169 -5.99 -8.44 -14.99
C TRP A 169 -4.88 -9.39 -15.45
N ILE A 170 -5.24 -10.59 -15.90
CA ILE A 170 -4.31 -11.53 -16.54
C ILE A 170 -4.79 -11.94 -17.92
N TYR A 171 -3.86 -12.22 -18.84
CA TYR A 171 -4.11 -12.84 -20.14
C TYR A 171 -3.20 -14.06 -20.28
N PRO A 172 -3.58 -15.23 -19.72
CA PRO A 172 -2.71 -16.39 -19.74
C PRO A 172 -2.69 -17.05 -21.12
N ILE A 173 -1.51 -17.28 -21.69
CA ILE A 173 -1.33 -18.10 -22.90
C ILE A 173 -1.33 -19.59 -22.51
N SER A 174 -0.94 -19.91 -21.28
CA SER A 174 -1.02 -21.22 -20.65
C SER A 174 -1.47 -21.08 -19.18
N VAL A 175 -2.22 -22.04 -18.66
CA VAL A 175 -2.71 -22.06 -17.27
C VAL A 175 -1.89 -23.00 -16.38
N ALA A 176 -0.59 -22.72 -16.29
CA ALA A 176 0.35 -23.45 -15.44
C ALA A 176 1.31 -22.47 -14.77
N GLY A 177 1.80 -22.84 -13.57
CA GLY A 177 2.80 -22.07 -12.84
C GLY A 177 2.25 -21.04 -11.85
N THR A 178 3.16 -20.23 -11.32
CA THR A 178 2.89 -19.22 -10.29
C THR A 178 2.77 -17.83 -10.93
N ILE A 179 1.74 -17.08 -10.55
CA ILE A 179 1.50 -15.70 -11.01
C ILE A 179 2.10 -14.70 -10.01
N LEU A 180 1.86 -14.91 -8.72
CA LEU A 180 2.30 -14.02 -7.65
C LEU A 180 3.01 -14.84 -6.57
N HIS A 181 4.22 -14.42 -6.24
CA HIS A 181 5.09 -15.09 -5.28
C HIS A 181 5.71 -14.09 -4.31
N LEU A 182 5.81 -14.47 -3.03
CA LEU A 182 6.52 -13.69 -2.01
C LEU A 182 7.64 -14.51 -1.39
N SER A 183 8.76 -13.86 -1.11
CA SER A 183 9.90 -14.45 -0.42
C SER A 183 10.50 -13.51 0.61
N SER A 184 11.18 -14.07 1.60
CA SER A 184 11.88 -13.33 2.65
C SER A 184 13.10 -12.56 2.18
N ASP A 185 13.62 -12.87 0.99
CA ASP A 185 14.73 -12.17 0.38
C ASP A 185 14.56 -11.97 -1.14
N ARG A 186 15.55 -11.32 -1.75
CA ARG A 186 15.53 -10.97 -3.18
C ARG A 186 15.85 -12.14 -4.10
N SER A 187 16.35 -13.26 -3.60
CA SER A 187 16.64 -14.44 -4.43
C SER A 187 15.37 -15.17 -4.86
N GLY A 188 14.24 -14.90 -4.19
CA GLY A 188 13.01 -15.66 -4.35
C GLY A 188 13.05 -17.04 -3.68
N SER A 189 14.17 -17.39 -3.03
CA SER A 189 14.39 -18.67 -2.37
C SER A 189 14.79 -18.51 -0.90
N GLY A 190 14.46 -17.36 -0.31
CA GLY A 190 14.80 -17.06 1.07
C GLY A 190 14.20 -18.05 2.08
N SER A 191 14.57 -17.86 3.34
CA SER A 191 14.14 -18.68 4.49
C SER A 191 12.64 -18.96 4.58
N TRP A 192 11.80 -18.10 3.99
CA TRP A 192 10.41 -18.42 3.69
C TRP A 192 10.04 -17.92 2.30
N CYS A 193 9.14 -18.65 1.65
CA CYS A 193 8.58 -18.29 0.35
C CYS A 193 7.16 -18.88 0.20
N LEU A 194 6.27 -18.20 -0.53
CA LEU A 194 4.87 -18.63 -0.69
C LEU A 194 4.31 -18.18 -2.05
N PRO A 195 3.78 -19.10 -2.87
CA PRO A 195 3.03 -18.75 -4.07
C PRO A 195 1.64 -18.27 -3.67
N LYS A 196 1.44 -16.96 -3.66
CA LYS A 196 0.17 -16.33 -3.26
C LYS A 196 -0.94 -16.52 -4.30
N LEU A 197 -0.58 -16.58 -5.58
CA LEU A 197 -1.50 -16.82 -6.68
C LEU A 197 -0.81 -17.67 -7.76
N GLY A 198 -1.49 -18.68 -8.27
CA GLY A 198 -1.00 -19.51 -9.37
C GLY A 198 -2.08 -20.43 -9.91
N PHE A 199 -1.69 -21.39 -10.74
CA PHE A 199 -2.60 -22.40 -11.29
C PHE A 199 -2.37 -23.77 -10.65
N SER A 200 -3.45 -24.50 -10.41
CA SER A 200 -3.39 -25.94 -10.14
C SER A 200 -3.11 -26.74 -11.41
N SER A 201 -2.83 -28.04 -11.26
CA SER A 201 -2.53 -28.95 -12.38
C SER A 201 -3.65 -29.07 -13.41
N ASN A 202 -4.90 -28.82 -13.01
CA ASN A 202 -6.03 -28.82 -13.92
C ASN A 202 -6.28 -27.47 -14.59
N GLY A 203 -5.55 -26.39 -14.25
CA GLY A 203 -5.72 -25.04 -14.79
C GLY A 203 -6.59 -24.08 -13.94
N SER A 204 -7.01 -24.52 -12.74
CA SER A 204 -7.82 -23.69 -11.84
C SER A 204 -6.92 -22.64 -11.20
N ILE A 205 -7.43 -21.43 -11.05
CA ILE A 205 -6.73 -20.41 -10.29
C ILE A 205 -6.72 -20.79 -8.80
N VAL A 206 -5.57 -20.65 -8.14
CA VAL A 206 -5.39 -20.97 -6.73
C VAL A 206 -4.77 -19.78 -6.03
N ALA A 207 -5.50 -19.31 -5.02
CA ALA A 207 -5.11 -18.25 -4.12
C ALA A 207 -4.63 -18.85 -2.79
N GLN A 208 -3.45 -18.48 -2.31
CA GLN A 208 -2.90 -19.00 -1.05
C GLN A 208 -2.50 -17.89 -0.08
N SER A 209 -2.59 -18.21 1.21
CA SER A 209 -2.03 -17.40 2.30
C SER A 209 -1.52 -18.30 3.42
N TRP A 210 -0.78 -17.73 4.37
CA TRP A 210 -0.28 -18.43 5.55
C TRP A 210 -1.10 -18.04 6.77
N SER A 211 -1.64 -19.02 7.49
CA SER A 211 -2.47 -18.81 8.70
C SER A 211 -1.65 -18.62 9.98
N GLY A 212 -0.33 -18.75 9.90
CA GLY A 212 0.57 -18.79 11.05
C GLY A 212 1.13 -20.18 11.31
N SER A 213 0.38 -21.24 10.96
CA SER A 213 0.78 -22.64 11.15
C SER A 213 0.74 -23.49 9.87
N CYS A 214 -0.05 -23.10 8.87
CA CYS A 214 -0.16 -23.82 7.60
C CYS A 214 -0.55 -22.89 6.44
N VAL A 215 -0.45 -23.43 5.22
CA VAL A 215 -0.96 -22.77 4.02
C VAL A 215 -2.47 -22.98 3.93
N VAL A 216 -3.21 -21.90 3.75
CA VAL A 216 -4.65 -21.92 3.45
C VAL A 216 -4.82 -21.57 1.97
N SER A 217 -5.50 -22.44 1.24
CA SER A 217 -5.75 -22.28 -0.20
C SER A 217 -7.23 -22.10 -0.48
N VAL A 218 -7.53 -21.27 -1.48
CA VAL A 218 -8.84 -21.16 -2.11
C VAL A 218 -8.66 -21.45 -3.59
N VAL A 219 -9.41 -22.44 -4.07
CA VAL A 219 -9.41 -22.87 -5.46
C VAL A 219 -10.59 -22.21 -6.15
N GLY A 220 -10.29 -21.44 -7.19
CA GLY A 220 -11.26 -20.83 -8.07
C GLY A 220 -11.55 -21.68 -9.32
N PRO A 221 -12.34 -21.12 -10.25
CA PRO A 221 -12.62 -21.73 -11.54
C PRO A 221 -11.35 -21.88 -12.40
N GLN A 222 -11.51 -22.69 -13.45
CA GLN A 222 -10.60 -22.71 -14.59
C GLN A 222 -10.55 -21.33 -15.25
N ILE A 223 -9.35 -20.87 -15.58
CA ILE A 223 -9.18 -19.60 -16.30
C ILE A 223 -9.05 -19.89 -17.79
N PRO A 224 -9.81 -19.22 -18.67
CA PRO A 224 -9.64 -19.37 -20.11
C PRO A 224 -8.28 -18.84 -20.54
N THR A 225 -7.60 -19.56 -21.44
CA THR A 225 -6.41 -19.03 -22.11
C THR A 225 -6.81 -18.02 -23.18
N ASN A 226 -5.88 -17.14 -23.53
CA ASN A 226 -6.04 -16.12 -24.56
C ASN A 226 -7.25 -15.20 -24.33
N ASN A 227 -7.61 -14.96 -23.07
CA ASN A 227 -8.65 -14.02 -22.71
C ASN A 227 -8.26 -13.23 -21.45
N TRP A 228 -8.63 -11.96 -21.42
CA TRP A 228 -8.42 -11.11 -20.25
C TRP A 228 -9.38 -11.54 -19.14
N THR A 229 -8.84 -11.86 -17.98
CA THR A 229 -9.63 -12.20 -16.78
C THR A 229 -9.21 -11.31 -15.63
N HIS A 230 -10.18 -10.69 -14.96
CA HIS A 230 -9.94 -9.92 -13.74
C HIS A 230 -10.02 -10.86 -12.54
N ILE A 231 -8.99 -10.82 -11.70
CA ILE A 231 -8.88 -11.63 -10.49
C ILE A 231 -8.80 -10.69 -9.30
N VAL A 232 -9.61 -10.94 -8.28
CA VAL A 232 -9.54 -10.25 -6.99
C VAL A 232 -9.39 -11.28 -5.88
N GLN A 233 -8.41 -11.07 -5.00
CA GLN A 233 -8.21 -11.86 -3.80
C GLN A 233 -8.22 -10.98 -2.56
N THR A 234 -8.96 -11.41 -1.54
CA THR A 234 -8.93 -10.82 -0.20
C THR A 234 -8.64 -11.88 0.84
N TRP A 235 -7.79 -11.55 1.81
CA TRP A 235 -7.49 -12.36 2.98
C TRP A 235 -7.86 -11.60 4.25
N SER A 236 -8.46 -12.31 5.21
CA SER A 236 -8.76 -11.80 6.55
C SER A 236 -7.94 -12.57 7.58
N SER A 237 -7.14 -11.87 8.38
CA SER A 237 -6.37 -12.47 9.47
C SER A 237 -7.23 -12.90 10.66
N THR A 238 -8.37 -12.24 10.90
CA THR A 238 -9.31 -12.58 11.98
C THR A 238 -10.06 -13.87 11.72
N SER A 239 -10.47 -14.10 10.47
CA SER A 239 -11.19 -15.32 10.09
C SER A 239 -10.29 -16.40 9.47
N GLN A 240 -9.03 -16.06 9.18
CA GLN A 240 -8.06 -16.88 8.44
C GLN A 240 -8.64 -17.45 7.14
N ARG A 241 -9.48 -16.67 6.45
CA ARG A 241 -10.15 -17.06 5.21
C ARG A 241 -9.69 -16.20 4.05
N SER A 242 -9.55 -16.84 2.89
CA SER A 242 -9.40 -16.20 1.59
C SER A 242 -10.76 -16.16 0.89
N LYS A 243 -11.00 -15.13 0.08
CA LYS A 243 -12.10 -15.04 -0.87
C LYS A 243 -11.55 -14.65 -2.23
N GLN A 244 -12.12 -15.23 -3.28
CA GLN A 244 -11.74 -14.94 -4.65
C GLN A 244 -12.99 -14.65 -5.51
N ALA A 245 -12.89 -13.64 -6.36
CA ALA A 245 -13.89 -13.33 -7.38
C ALA A 245 -13.17 -13.17 -8.73
N ASN A 246 -13.80 -13.68 -9.80
CA ASN A 246 -13.28 -13.57 -11.16
C ASN A 246 -14.35 -13.00 -12.08
N PHE A 247 -13.93 -12.11 -12.97
CA PHE A 247 -14.79 -11.49 -13.97
C PHE A 247 -14.13 -11.65 -15.34
N MET A 248 -14.91 -12.12 -16.31
CA MET A 248 -14.51 -12.22 -17.72
C MET A 248 -14.97 -10.98 -18.48
#